data_AF-A0A545VTE5-F1
#
_entry.id   AF-A0A545VTE5-F1
#
_cell.length_a   1.000
_cell.length_b   1.000
_cell.length_c   1.000
_cell.angle_alpha   90.00
_cell.angle_beta   90.00
_cell.angle_gamma   90.00
#
_symmetry.space_group_name_H-M   'P 1'
#
loop_
_entity.id
_entity.type
_entity.pdbx_description
1 polymer ?
#
loop_
_entity_poly.entity_id
_entity_poly.type
_entity_poly.pdbx_seq_one_letter_code
_entity_poly.pdbx_strand_id
1 'polypeptide(L)'
;MKTVFSGQFARRCNFRKSQWSNRGLDDSEEGFSAYFEANRRIYEGIGAQAMASAPSFNETVRRRWQHMPASRQLPDGQPFSVYKNAVQTRLTPHHFTRRPRLMNNPHKQDVWTNWLEYLDFEKWCLEPLLAAIAESLEQQSSRPVASSFTRPRGRTRAKTVSPAKELEATQAELDASNNSSIHDFVRETKPHEREQAAAFYQMHRVEWVIREARLMEAEMSRQRGTAKRNTKGDSARESKKKRRRDDEEELVPPASQSQSKRSRRGGVGSENAASGATRDGPHTRSLRRSARLANLRNGV
;
A
#
# COMPACT_ATOMS: atom_id res chain seq x y z
N MET A 1 -3.32 3.93 26.69
CA MET A 1 -2.72 2.77 26.00
C MET A 1 -2.30 3.18 24.60
N LYS A 2 -0.99 3.24 24.30
CA LYS A 2 -0.50 3.37 22.92
C LYS A 2 -0.42 1.96 22.32
N THR A 3 -1.41 1.55 21.55
CA THR A 3 -1.32 0.30 20.79
C THR A 3 -0.25 0.46 19.71
N VAL A 4 0.78 -0.38 19.73
CA VAL A 4 1.89 -0.41 18.74
C VAL A 4 1.38 -0.46 17.28
N PHE A 5 0.12 -0.85 17.08
CA PHE A 5 -0.53 -1.02 15.77
C PHE A 5 -1.38 0.16 15.30
N SER A 6 -1.53 1.24 16.07
CA SER A 6 -2.42 2.36 15.67
C SER A 6 -1.97 3.04 14.37
N GLY A 7 -0.66 3.24 14.20
CA GLY A 7 -0.09 3.82 12.99
C GLY A 7 -0.26 2.91 11.77
N GLN A 8 -0.07 1.60 11.94
CA GLN A 8 -0.26 0.62 10.86
C GLN A 8 -1.73 0.52 10.43
N PHE A 9 -2.65 0.60 11.39
CA PHE A 9 -4.07 0.64 11.09
C PHE A 9 -4.47 1.92 10.34
N ALA A 10 -4.06 3.09 10.85
CA ALA A 10 -4.32 4.36 10.17
C ALA A 10 -3.77 4.34 8.74
N ARG A 11 -2.57 3.79 8.54
CA ARG A 11 -2.00 3.61 7.21
C ARG A 11 -2.84 2.69 6.34
N ARG A 12 -3.25 1.54 6.86
CA ARG A 12 -4.11 0.59 6.14
C ARG A 12 -5.44 1.24 5.74
N CYS A 13 -6.02 2.06 6.60
CA CYS A 13 -7.22 2.84 6.29
C CYS A 13 -6.98 3.85 5.17
N ASN A 14 -5.88 4.60 5.22
CA ASN A 14 -5.52 5.55 4.16
C ASN A 14 -5.35 4.84 2.81
N PHE A 15 -4.66 3.69 2.79
CA PHE A 15 -4.55 2.86 1.59
C PHE A 15 -5.92 2.41 1.09
N ARG A 16 -6.79 1.90 1.96
CA ARG A 16 -8.13 1.48 1.53
C ARG A 16 -8.90 2.65 0.96
N LYS A 17 -8.90 3.82 1.61
CA LYS A 17 -9.55 5.01 1.08
C LYS A 17 -8.96 5.43 -0.27
N SER A 18 -7.63 5.39 -0.43
CA SER A 18 -6.99 5.71 -1.71
C SER A 18 -7.48 4.79 -2.83
N GLN A 19 -7.67 3.49 -2.57
CA GLN A 19 -8.21 2.57 -3.59
C GLN A 19 -9.59 3.03 -4.09
N TRP A 20 -10.50 3.39 -3.18
CA TRP A 20 -11.83 3.88 -3.53
C TRP A 20 -11.78 5.23 -4.24
N SER A 21 -11.01 6.18 -3.72
CA SER A 21 -10.89 7.53 -4.31
C SER A 21 -10.30 7.50 -5.71
N ASN A 22 -9.26 6.68 -5.97
CA ASN A 22 -8.66 6.54 -7.32
C ASN A 22 -9.60 5.87 -8.34
N ARG A 23 -10.74 5.35 -7.90
CA ARG A 23 -11.80 4.78 -8.75
C ARG A 23 -13.01 5.70 -8.89
N GLY A 24 -13.01 6.87 -8.24
CA GLY A 24 -14.18 7.75 -8.17
C GLY A 24 -15.32 7.15 -7.34
N LEU A 25 -14.99 6.33 -6.35
CA LEU A 25 -15.93 5.62 -5.47
C LEU A 25 -15.79 6.03 -4.00
N ASP A 26 -15.30 7.24 -3.74
CA ASP A 26 -15.02 7.78 -2.41
C ASP A 26 -16.26 7.91 -1.53
N ASP A 27 -17.41 8.21 -2.14
CA ASP A 27 -18.72 8.25 -1.46
C ASP A 27 -19.50 6.94 -1.55
N SER A 28 -18.84 5.85 -1.96
CA SER A 28 -19.51 4.54 -2.01
C SER A 28 -19.83 4.01 -0.60
N GLU A 29 -21.08 3.61 -0.40
CA GLU A 29 -21.50 2.92 0.83
C GLU A 29 -20.74 1.60 1.03
N GLU A 30 -20.30 0.94 -0.05
CA GLU A 30 -19.46 -0.25 0.01
C GLU A 30 -18.10 0.05 0.68
N GLY A 31 -17.45 1.15 0.28
CA GLY A 31 -16.19 1.60 0.87
C GLY A 31 -16.33 1.99 2.33
N PHE A 32 -17.40 2.72 2.67
CA PHE A 32 -17.70 3.06 4.06
C PHE A 32 -17.98 1.80 4.90
N SER A 33 -18.80 0.86 4.41
CA SER A 33 -19.15 -0.37 5.14
C SER A 33 -17.90 -1.20 5.49
N ALA A 34 -16.97 -1.35 4.54
CA ALA A 34 -15.71 -2.05 4.80
C ALA A 34 -14.85 -1.34 5.85
N TYR A 35 -14.79 0.00 5.82
CA TYR A 35 -14.09 0.81 6.82
C TYR A 35 -14.75 0.72 8.19
N PHE A 36 -16.08 0.73 8.24
CA PHE A 36 -16.88 0.63 9.45
C PHE A 36 -16.64 -0.70 10.17
N GLU A 37 -16.73 -1.82 9.45
CA GLU A 37 -16.45 -3.15 10.02
C GLU A 37 -15.00 -3.29 10.49
N ALA A 38 -14.03 -2.69 9.78
CA ALA A 38 -12.63 -2.70 10.22
C ALA A 38 -12.44 -1.90 11.52
N ASN A 39 -13.10 -0.75 11.67
CA ASN A 39 -13.08 0.03 12.91
C ASN A 39 -13.75 -0.73 14.05
N ARG A 40 -14.94 -1.31 13.82
CA ARG A 40 -15.65 -2.12 14.81
C ARG A 40 -14.74 -3.17 15.44
N ARG A 41 -14.10 -4.02 14.62
CA ARG A 41 -13.19 -5.08 15.08
C ARG A 41 -12.03 -4.58 15.95
N ILE A 42 -11.59 -3.34 15.75
CA ILE A 42 -10.51 -2.76 16.55
C ILE A 42 -11.00 -2.35 17.92
N TYR A 43 -12.15 -1.67 18.00
CA TYR A 43 -12.74 -1.33 19.29
C TYR A 43 -13.06 -2.60 20.09
N GLU A 44 -13.61 -3.63 19.43
CA GLU A 44 -13.82 -4.94 20.05
C GLU A 44 -12.49 -5.58 20.49
N GLY A 45 -11.47 -5.57 19.63
CA GLY A 45 -10.16 -6.17 19.90
C GLY A 45 -9.34 -5.49 21.01
N ILE A 46 -9.61 -4.22 21.32
CA ILE A 46 -9.00 -3.52 22.47
C ILE A 46 -9.88 -3.56 23.73
N GLY A 47 -10.96 -4.35 23.72
CA GLY A 47 -11.89 -4.47 24.85
C GLY A 47 -12.88 -3.31 25.00
N ALA A 48 -12.96 -2.42 24.01
CA ALA A 48 -13.87 -1.28 24.00
C ALA A 48 -15.23 -1.62 23.35
N GLN A 49 -15.79 -2.79 23.68
CA GLN A 49 -17.07 -3.28 23.13
C GLN A 49 -18.20 -2.27 23.31
N ALA A 50 -18.29 -1.65 24.49
CA ALA A 50 -19.31 -0.65 24.80
C ALA A 50 -19.29 0.55 23.83
N MET A 51 -18.10 0.95 23.35
CA MET A 51 -17.99 2.01 22.34
C MET A 51 -18.45 1.54 20.97
N ALA A 52 -18.10 0.31 20.57
CA ALA A 52 -18.50 -0.28 19.29
C ALA A 52 -20.03 -0.53 19.18
N SER A 53 -20.69 -0.76 20.32
CA SER A 53 -22.13 -0.97 20.42
C SER A 53 -22.93 0.32 20.68
N ALA A 54 -22.28 1.46 20.93
CA ALA A 54 -22.96 2.72 21.17
C ALA A 54 -23.77 3.17 19.93
N PRO A 55 -24.98 3.74 20.10
CA PRO A 55 -25.78 4.24 18.96
C PRO A 55 -25.05 5.27 18.10
N SER A 56 -24.18 6.09 18.71
CA SER A 56 -23.38 7.11 18.03
C SER A 56 -22.15 6.57 17.29
N PHE A 57 -21.85 5.26 17.40
CA PHE A 57 -20.64 4.67 16.81
C PHE A 57 -20.61 4.80 15.29
N ASN A 58 -21.72 4.50 14.61
CA ASN A 58 -21.82 4.62 13.15
C ASN A 58 -21.53 6.04 12.68
N GLU A 59 -22.20 7.02 13.29
CA GLU A 59 -22.02 8.43 12.95
C GLU A 59 -20.57 8.89 13.19
N THR A 60 -19.97 8.50 14.32
CA THR A 60 -18.58 8.83 14.65
C THR A 60 -17.61 8.28 13.60
N VAL A 61 -17.78 7.01 13.22
CA VAL A 61 -16.92 6.37 12.21
C VAL A 61 -17.17 6.95 10.82
N ARG A 62 -18.41 7.35 10.49
CA ARG A 62 -18.76 8.01 9.23
C ARG A 62 -18.12 9.38 9.11
N ARG A 63 -18.23 10.23 10.14
CA ARG A 63 -17.53 11.53 10.19
C ARG A 63 -16.03 11.34 10.00
N ARG A 64 -15.43 10.36 10.68
CA ARG A 64 -14.00 10.04 10.52
C ARG A 64 -13.66 9.62 9.08
N TRP A 65 -14.49 8.76 8.46
CA TRP A 65 -14.31 8.38 7.06
C TRP A 65 -14.36 9.58 6.13
N GLN A 66 -15.35 10.47 6.29
CA GLN A 66 -15.51 11.68 5.48
C GLN A 66 -14.32 12.64 5.64
N HIS A 67 -13.85 12.85 6.87
CA HIS A 67 -12.71 13.73 7.17
C HIS A 67 -11.34 13.15 6.81
N MET A 68 -11.22 11.84 6.54
CA MET A 68 -9.97 11.31 6.02
C MET A 68 -9.67 11.96 4.66
N PRO A 69 -8.44 12.46 4.41
CA PRO A 69 -8.13 13.09 3.13
C PRO A 69 -8.33 12.09 1.99
N ALA A 70 -8.95 12.54 0.90
CA ALA A 70 -8.99 11.76 -0.33
C ALA A 70 -7.55 11.60 -0.82
N SER A 71 -7.00 10.40 -0.65
CA SER A 71 -5.62 10.09 -1.09
C SER A 71 -5.63 9.78 -2.59
N ARG A 72 -6.13 10.73 -3.39
CA ARG A 72 -6.16 10.63 -4.85
C ARG A 72 -4.75 10.87 -5.36
N GLN A 73 -4.26 9.91 -6.13
CA GLN A 73 -2.92 10.00 -6.72
C GLN A 73 -2.91 10.76 -8.05
N LEU A 74 -4.08 11.02 -8.61
CA LEU A 74 -4.30 11.74 -9.85
C LEU A 74 -5.30 12.88 -9.62
N PRO A 75 -5.27 13.92 -10.46
CA PRO A 75 -6.27 14.98 -10.44
C PRO A 75 -7.70 14.44 -10.57
N ASP A 76 -8.66 15.22 -10.06
CA ASP A 76 -10.08 14.88 -10.15
C ASP A 76 -10.56 14.78 -11.59
N GLY A 77 -11.54 13.89 -11.81
CA GLY A 77 -12.13 13.65 -13.13
C GLY A 77 -11.31 12.76 -14.05
N GLN A 78 -10.11 12.32 -13.64
CA GLN A 78 -9.31 11.40 -14.44
C GLN A 78 -9.94 9.99 -14.48
N PRO A 79 -10.01 9.34 -15.66
CA PRO A 79 -10.57 8.01 -15.75
C PRO A 79 -9.67 6.98 -15.09
N PHE A 80 -10.26 5.90 -14.56
CA PHE A 80 -9.54 4.82 -13.87
C PHE A 80 -8.43 4.17 -14.72
N SER A 81 -8.52 4.22 -16.05
CA SER A 81 -7.45 3.75 -16.95
C SER A 81 -6.14 4.52 -16.79
N VAL A 82 -6.21 5.84 -16.54
CA VAL A 82 -5.02 6.68 -16.29
C VAL A 82 -4.37 6.26 -14.97
N TYR A 83 -5.18 5.97 -13.94
CA TYR A 83 -4.69 5.43 -12.68
C TYR A 83 -3.96 4.09 -12.88
N LYS A 84 -4.53 3.16 -13.67
CA LYS A 84 -3.87 1.89 -13.97
C LYS A 84 -2.50 2.09 -14.61
N ASN A 85 -2.41 3.01 -15.58
CA ASN A 85 -1.17 3.31 -16.27
C ASN A 85 -0.15 3.93 -15.31
N ALA A 86 -0.56 4.87 -14.45
CA ALA A 86 0.32 5.47 -13.45
C ALA A 86 0.91 4.43 -12.49
N VAL A 87 0.07 3.51 -11.98
CA VAL A 87 0.51 2.40 -11.12
C VAL A 87 1.52 1.52 -11.87
N GLN A 88 1.24 1.18 -13.12
CA GLN A 88 2.14 0.34 -13.90
C GLN A 88 3.48 1.04 -14.18
N THR A 89 3.47 2.33 -14.51
CA THR A 89 4.67 3.14 -14.72
C THR A 89 5.55 3.16 -13.47
N ARG A 90 4.97 3.45 -12.30
CA ARG A 90 5.73 3.50 -11.03
C ARG A 90 6.27 2.15 -10.58
N LEU A 91 5.64 1.04 -10.99
CA LEU A 91 6.11 -0.31 -10.66
C LEU A 91 7.10 -0.88 -11.68
N THR A 92 7.19 -0.30 -12.88
CA THR A 92 8.08 -0.79 -13.96
C THR A 92 9.54 -0.96 -13.53
N PRO A 93 10.16 -0.03 -12.77
CA PRO A 93 11.55 -0.16 -12.34
C PRO A 93 11.85 -1.38 -11.44
N HIS A 94 10.82 -2.03 -10.89
CA HIS A 94 11.00 -3.16 -9.96
C HIS A 94 11.04 -4.52 -10.65
N HIS A 95 10.81 -4.57 -11.97
CA HIS A 95 10.93 -5.76 -12.82
C HIS A 95 10.15 -7.00 -12.33
N PHE A 96 8.98 -6.80 -11.70
CA PHE A 96 8.10 -7.91 -11.37
C PHE A 96 7.66 -8.65 -12.63
N THR A 97 7.71 -9.98 -12.60
CA THR A 97 7.33 -10.83 -13.73
C THR A 97 5.82 -10.77 -13.97
N ARG A 98 5.03 -10.75 -12.90
CA ARG A 98 3.56 -10.68 -12.97
C ARG A 98 3.08 -9.24 -12.85
N ARG A 99 2.53 -8.71 -13.95
CA ARG A 99 1.89 -7.39 -13.97
C ARG A 99 0.61 -7.34 -13.12
N PRO A 100 0.32 -6.22 -12.43
CA PRO A 100 -0.91 -6.04 -11.67
C PRO A 100 -2.13 -5.95 -12.61
N ARG A 101 -3.25 -6.56 -12.23
CA ARG A 101 -4.54 -6.45 -12.95
C ARG A 101 -5.56 -5.73 -12.09
N LEU A 102 -5.45 -4.40 -12.04
CA LEU A 102 -6.30 -3.57 -11.20
C LEU A 102 -7.78 -3.68 -11.62
N MET A 103 -8.64 -3.93 -10.64
CA MET A 103 -10.08 -4.10 -10.84
C MET A 103 -10.85 -2.83 -10.45
N ASN A 104 -11.97 -2.57 -11.14
CA ASN A 104 -12.86 -1.44 -10.82
C ASN A 104 -13.41 -1.53 -9.40
N ASN A 105 -13.66 -2.74 -8.87
CA ASN A 105 -13.98 -2.94 -7.46
C ASN A 105 -12.72 -3.49 -6.75
N PRO A 106 -12.16 -2.80 -5.74
CA PRO A 106 -10.98 -3.26 -4.99
C PRO A 106 -11.15 -4.63 -4.33
N HIS A 107 -12.38 -5.04 -3.97
CA HIS A 107 -12.64 -6.33 -3.32
C HIS A 107 -12.52 -7.52 -4.27
N LYS A 108 -12.68 -7.30 -5.57
CA LYS A 108 -12.53 -8.34 -6.59
C LYS A 108 -11.08 -8.54 -7.02
N GLN A 109 -10.16 -7.78 -6.42
CA GLN A 109 -8.74 -7.81 -6.77
C GLN A 109 -8.03 -8.99 -6.11
N ASP A 110 -7.16 -9.66 -6.86
CA ASP A 110 -6.35 -10.73 -6.30
C ASP A 110 -5.31 -10.20 -5.29
N VAL A 111 -4.85 -11.08 -4.39
CA VAL A 111 -3.93 -10.72 -3.30
C VAL A 111 -2.65 -10.08 -3.84
N TRP A 112 -2.12 -10.59 -4.96
CA TRP A 112 -0.91 -10.06 -5.58
C TRP A 112 -1.08 -8.63 -6.09
N THR A 113 -2.15 -8.38 -6.82
CA THR A 113 -2.48 -7.07 -7.37
C THR A 113 -2.76 -6.09 -6.23
N ASN A 114 -3.48 -6.52 -5.17
CA ASN A 114 -3.68 -5.68 -3.97
C ASN A 114 -2.37 -5.34 -3.27
N TRP A 115 -1.38 -6.22 -3.30
CA TRP A 115 -0.06 -5.96 -2.75
C TRP A 115 0.73 -4.97 -3.60
N LEU A 116 0.71 -5.12 -4.93
CA LEU A 116 1.35 -4.18 -5.85
C LEU A 116 0.71 -2.78 -5.82
N GLU A 117 -0.61 -2.70 -5.69
CA GLU A 117 -1.30 -1.42 -5.49
C GLU A 117 -0.91 -0.77 -4.15
N TYR A 118 -0.68 -1.57 -3.11
CA TYR A 118 -0.16 -1.06 -1.84
C TYR A 118 1.27 -0.53 -1.99
N LEU A 119 2.15 -1.23 -2.71
CA LEU A 119 3.49 -0.72 -3.02
C LEU A 119 3.44 0.61 -3.76
N ASP A 120 2.59 0.73 -4.77
CA ASP A 120 2.39 1.98 -5.49
C ASP A 120 1.91 3.11 -4.56
N PHE A 121 0.94 2.84 -3.69
CA PHE A 121 0.49 3.80 -2.67
C PHE A 121 1.62 4.25 -1.74
N GLU A 122 2.46 3.33 -1.26
CA GLU A 122 3.58 3.67 -0.41
C GLU A 122 4.64 4.50 -1.15
N LYS A 123 4.89 4.24 -2.44
CA LYS A 123 5.77 5.08 -3.28
C LYS A 123 5.18 6.47 -3.48
N TRP A 124 3.90 6.56 -3.83
CA TRP A 124 3.23 7.84 -4.01
C TRP A 124 3.28 8.71 -2.73
N CYS A 125 3.16 8.11 -1.55
CA CYS A 125 3.34 8.86 -0.29
C CYS A 125 4.79 9.28 -0.01
N LEU A 126 5.79 8.61 -0.60
CA LEU A 126 7.19 8.96 -0.46
C LEU A 126 7.56 10.16 -1.35
N GLU A 127 6.94 10.27 -2.53
CA GLU A 127 7.27 11.31 -3.53
C GLU A 127 7.25 12.74 -2.97
N PRO A 128 6.17 13.22 -2.29
CA PRO A 128 6.16 14.56 -1.70
C PRO A 128 7.21 14.77 -0.61
N LEU A 129 7.54 13.73 0.16
CA LEU A 129 8.53 13.82 1.24
C LEU A 129 9.94 14.00 0.67
N LEU A 130 10.25 13.29 -0.42
CA LEU A 130 11.54 13.47 -1.10
C LEU A 130 11.64 14.83 -1.79
N ALA A 131 10.55 15.31 -2.39
CA ALA A 131 10.49 16.66 -2.97
C ALA A 131 10.74 17.75 -1.91
N ALA A 132 10.07 17.68 -0.76
CA ALA A 132 10.25 18.64 0.33
C ALA A 132 11.70 18.65 0.88
N ILE A 133 12.34 17.49 0.98
CA ILE A 133 13.75 17.39 1.38
C ILE A 133 14.66 18.03 0.34
N ALA A 134 14.42 17.79 -0.95
CA ALA A 134 15.20 18.39 -2.03
C ALA A 134 15.08 19.93 -2.02
N GLU A 135 13.85 20.45 -1.94
CA GLU A 135 13.59 21.90 -1.85
C GLU A 135 14.25 22.52 -0.61
N SER A 136 14.18 21.84 0.55
CA SER A 136 14.84 22.30 1.77
C SER A 136 16.35 22.39 1.63
N LEU A 137 16.98 21.42 0.96
CA LEU A 137 18.42 21.41 0.73
C LEU A 137 18.84 22.57 -0.18
N GLU A 138 18.06 22.84 -1.24
CA GLU A 138 18.30 23.98 -2.13
C GLU A 138 18.16 25.32 -1.39
N GLN A 139 17.14 25.48 -0.55
CA GLN A 139 16.95 26.69 0.27
C GLN A 139 18.09 26.91 1.26
N GLN A 140 18.60 25.85 1.89
CA GLN A 140 19.75 25.94 2.80
C GLN A 140 21.03 26.32 2.05
N SER A 141 21.25 25.78 0.86
CA SER A 141 22.42 26.11 0.03
C SER A 141 22.41 27.56 -0.47
N SER A 142 21.22 28.15 -0.60
CA SER A 142 21.01 29.53 -1.07
C SER A 142 20.98 30.56 0.06
N ARG A 143 20.99 30.13 1.32
CA ARG A 143 20.92 31.02 2.49
C ARG A 143 22.29 31.66 2.71
N PRO A 144 22.46 32.98 2.51
CA PRO A 144 23.76 33.62 2.73
C PRO A 144 24.15 33.46 4.21
N VAL A 145 25.33 32.89 4.46
CA VAL A 145 25.91 32.66 5.81
C VAL A 145 26.15 33.98 6.58
N ALA A 146 25.91 35.13 5.95
CA ALA A 146 26.16 36.46 6.49
C ALA A 146 24.90 37.08 7.13
N SER A 147 24.53 36.69 8.36
CA SER A 147 23.59 37.53 9.14
C SER A 147 23.55 37.32 10.67
N SER A 148 24.31 36.41 11.27
CA SER A 148 24.26 36.19 12.72
C SER A 148 25.31 36.95 13.56
N PHE A 149 26.13 37.80 12.94
CA PHE A 149 27.00 38.74 13.65
C PHE A 149 26.61 40.19 13.35
N THR A 150 25.41 40.58 13.75
CA THR A 150 25.08 42.01 13.82
C THR A 150 25.99 42.66 14.86
N ARG A 151 26.94 43.47 14.38
CA ARG A 151 27.79 44.36 15.20
C ARG A 151 26.91 45.14 16.18
N PRO A 152 27.33 45.32 17.44
CA PRO A 152 26.62 46.17 18.38
C PRO A 152 26.48 47.57 17.78
N ARG A 153 25.22 48.01 17.65
CA ARG A 153 24.85 49.35 17.20
C ARG A 153 25.29 50.34 18.28
N GLY A 154 25.92 51.44 17.84
CA GLY A 154 26.69 52.36 18.68
C GLY A 154 26.02 52.76 19.99
N ARG A 155 26.77 52.61 21.10
CA ARG A 155 26.43 53.10 22.43
C ARG A 155 26.45 54.63 22.46
N THR A 156 25.31 55.21 22.78
CA THR A 156 25.23 56.58 23.29
C THR A 156 25.83 56.63 24.70
N ARG A 157 26.85 57.46 24.85
CA ARG A 157 27.62 57.73 26.07
C ARG A 157 26.76 58.43 27.13
N ALA A 158 26.53 57.81 28.30
CA ALA A 158 26.40 58.52 29.59
C ALA A 158 26.29 57.59 30.83
N LYS A 159 26.92 58.07 31.92
CA LYS A 159 26.86 57.71 33.35
C LYS A 159 27.81 56.62 33.87
N THR A 160 28.57 57.01 34.89
CA THR A 160 29.50 56.26 35.72
C THR A 160 28.80 55.12 36.46
N VAL A 161 28.59 54.00 35.77
CA VAL A 161 28.29 52.71 36.37
C VAL A 161 29.62 52.03 36.68
N SER A 162 29.73 51.32 37.82
CA SER A 162 30.97 50.59 38.12
C SER A 162 31.24 49.54 37.02
N PRO A 163 32.48 49.38 36.55
CA PRO A 163 32.81 48.50 35.43
C PRO A 163 32.37 47.04 35.66
N ALA A 164 32.32 46.58 36.91
CA ALA A 164 31.84 45.24 37.27
C ALA A 164 30.35 45.03 36.93
N LYS A 165 29.48 45.99 37.28
CA LYS A 165 28.04 45.93 36.95
C LYS A 165 27.77 46.04 35.46
N GLU A 166 28.63 46.77 34.74
CA GLU A 166 28.52 46.89 33.28
C GLU A 166 28.92 45.57 32.59
N LEU A 167 30.00 44.92 33.05
CA LEU A 167 30.40 43.60 32.56
C LEU A 167 29.32 42.55 32.82
N GLU A 168 28.77 42.50 34.03
CA GLU A 168 27.69 41.56 34.38
C GLU A 168 26.44 41.77 33.53
N ALA A 169 26.03 43.02 33.29
CA ALA A 169 24.90 43.34 32.41
C ALA A 169 25.17 42.93 30.95
N THR A 170 26.38 43.18 30.42
CA THR A 170 26.74 42.76 29.05
C THR A 170 26.78 41.24 28.91
N GLN A 171 27.22 40.52 29.94
CA GLN A 171 27.24 39.06 29.96
C GLN A 171 25.81 38.51 29.97
N ALA A 172 24.94 39.05 30.83
CA ALA A 172 23.53 38.64 30.89
C ALA A 172 22.78 38.93 29.57
N GLU A 173 23.06 40.04 28.90
CA GLU A 173 22.47 40.38 27.60
C GLU A 173 22.96 39.44 26.48
N LEU A 174 24.26 39.11 26.47
CA LEU A 174 24.85 38.16 25.53
C LEU A 174 24.29 36.75 25.74
N ASP A 175 24.16 36.31 26.99
CA ASP A 175 23.58 35.01 27.32
C ASP A 175 22.08 34.95 26.98
N ALA A 176 21.32 36.04 27.19
CA ALA A 176 19.92 36.12 26.78
C ALA A 176 19.76 36.09 25.24
N SER A 177 20.59 36.83 24.52
CA SER A 177 20.59 36.86 23.05
C SER A 177 21.04 35.53 22.43
N ASN A 178 22.03 34.86 23.04
CA ASN A 178 22.46 33.53 22.62
C ASN A 178 21.36 32.50 22.88
N ASN A 179 20.72 32.54 24.05
CA ASN A 179 19.63 31.62 24.38
C ASN A 179 18.41 31.81 23.46
N SER A 180 18.05 33.05 23.10
CA SER A 180 16.94 33.30 22.16
C SER A 180 17.28 32.83 20.75
N SER A 181 18.48 33.12 20.24
CA SER A 181 18.91 32.71 18.89
C SER A 181 19.04 31.19 18.75
N ILE A 182 19.56 30.50 19.77
CA ILE A 182 19.59 29.03 19.80
C ILE A 182 18.18 28.45 19.83
N HIS A 183 17.30 29.01 20.66
CA HIS A 183 15.92 28.53 20.75
C HIS A 183 15.15 28.75 19.44
N ASP A 184 15.34 29.89 18.79
CA ASP A 184 14.74 30.20 17.49
C ASP A 184 15.27 29.26 16.40
N PHE A 185 16.58 29.02 16.36
CA PHE A 185 17.19 28.03 15.48
C PHE A 185 16.59 26.63 15.70
N VAL A 186 16.54 26.14 16.94
CA VAL A 186 15.94 24.83 17.27
C VAL A 186 14.46 24.76 16.90
N ARG A 187 13.73 25.86 17.05
CA ARG A 187 12.31 25.93 16.64
C ARG A 187 12.17 25.86 15.13
N GLU A 188 13.05 26.53 14.40
CA GLU A 188 13.09 26.54 12.93
C GLU A 188 13.53 25.19 12.33
N THR A 189 14.43 24.44 12.98
CA THR A 189 14.93 23.15 12.44
C THR A 189 13.99 21.97 12.70
N LYS A 190 13.18 22.02 13.76
CA LYS A 190 12.28 20.92 14.15
C LYS A 190 11.34 20.41 13.03
N PRO A 191 10.67 21.25 12.21
CA PRO A 191 9.87 20.78 11.10
C PRO A 191 10.68 19.97 10.08
N HIS A 192 11.87 20.45 9.73
CA HIS A 192 12.75 19.77 8.79
C HIS A 192 13.21 18.40 9.31
N GLU A 193 13.60 18.30 10.59
CA GLU A 193 13.94 17.01 11.21
C GLU A 193 12.77 16.02 11.17
N ARG A 194 11.54 16.50 11.39
CA ARG A 194 10.33 15.66 11.30
C ARG A 194 10.07 15.16 9.89
N GLU A 195 10.28 16.00 8.88
CA GLU A 195 10.13 15.63 7.47
C GLU A 195 11.19 14.62 7.04
N GLN A 196 12.45 14.84 7.42
CA GLN A 196 13.54 13.87 7.20
C GLN A 196 13.22 12.52 7.84
N ALA A 197 12.79 12.52 9.11
CA ALA A 197 12.40 11.29 9.79
C ALA A 197 11.22 10.61 9.09
N ALA A 198 10.21 11.37 8.67
CA ALA A 198 9.05 10.83 7.94
C ALA A 198 9.47 10.18 6.61
N ALA A 199 10.32 10.84 5.83
CA ALA A 199 10.87 10.31 4.58
C ALA A 199 11.68 9.02 4.83
N PHE A 200 12.53 9.02 5.85
CA PHE A 200 13.32 7.86 6.24
C PHE A 200 12.43 6.63 6.58
N TYR A 201 11.42 6.82 7.43
CA TYR A 201 10.48 5.75 7.76
C TYR A 201 9.68 5.28 6.55
N GLN A 202 9.27 6.20 5.69
CA GLN A 202 8.49 5.90 4.50
C GLN A 202 9.32 5.14 3.46
N MET A 203 10.59 5.50 3.29
CA MET A 203 11.56 4.80 2.44
C MET A 203 11.74 3.35 2.89
N HIS A 204 12.01 3.12 4.18
CA HIS A 204 12.13 1.76 4.71
C HIS A 204 10.86 0.93 4.56
N ARG A 205 9.70 1.57 4.62
CA ARG A 205 8.43 0.90 4.35
C ARG A 205 8.34 0.47 2.89
N VAL A 206 8.67 1.34 1.95
CA VAL A 206 8.71 1.00 0.52
C VAL A 206 9.67 -0.16 0.27
N GLU A 207 10.88 -0.12 0.82
CA GLU A 207 11.85 -1.20 0.72
C GLU A 207 11.31 -2.53 1.28
N TRP A 208 10.68 -2.47 2.46
CA TRP A 208 10.07 -3.65 3.06
C TRP A 208 8.96 -4.23 2.17
N VAL A 209 8.06 -3.40 1.64
CA VAL A 209 6.99 -3.87 0.74
C VAL A 209 7.56 -4.48 -0.53
N ILE A 210 8.63 -3.92 -1.11
CA ILE A 210 9.33 -4.49 -2.27
C ILE A 210 9.90 -5.88 -1.94
N ARG A 211 10.57 -6.03 -0.79
CA ARG A 211 11.09 -7.33 -0.34
C ARG A 211 9.98 -8.37 -0.21
N GLU A 212 8.89 -8.01 0.46
CA GLU A 212 7.73 -8.89 0.61
C GLU A 212 7.08 -9.25 -0.72
N ALA A 213 6.96 -8.29 -1.65
CA ALA A 213 6.43 -8.54 -2.98
C ALA A 213 7.28 -9.58 -3.73
N ARG A 214 8.61 -9.49 -3.65
CA ARG A 214 9.51 -10.47 -4.27
C ARG A 214 9.35 -11.86 -3.67
N LEU A 215 9.22 -11.97 -2.34
CA LEU A 215 8.97 -13.25 -1.66
C LEU A 215 7.63 -13.86 -2.09
N MET A 216 6.58 -13.06 -2.16
CA MET A 216 5.27 -13.50 -2.64
C MET A 216 5.31 -13.97 -4.11
N GLU A 217 6.01 -13.27 -4.99
CA GLU A 217 6.17 -13.66 -6.40
C GLU A 217 6.91 -14.99 -6.56
N ALA A 218 8.00 -15.18 -5.80
CA ALA A 218 8.75 -16.43 -5.77
C ALA A 218 7.89 -17.59 -5.27
N GLU A 219 7.14 -17.40 -4.19
CA GLU A 219 6.27 -18.42 -3.61
C GLU A 219 5.14 -18.83 -4.57
N MET A 220 4.47 -17.86 -5.20
CA MET A 220 3.45 -18.15 -6.22
C MET A 220 4.04 -18.92 -7.42
N SER A 221 5.27 -18.61 -7.82
CA SER A 221 5.96 -19.32 -8.91
C SER A 221 6.25 -20.78 -8.54
N ARG A 222 6.65 -21.05 -7.29
CA ARG A 222 6.86 -22.41 -6.76
C ARG A 222 5.58 -23.23 -6.73
N GLN A 223 4.47 -22.64 -6.29
CA GLN A 223 3.16 -23.29 -6.25
C GLN A 223 2.68 -23.69 -7.65
N ARG A 224 2.93 -22.85 -8.66
CA ARG A 224 2.59 -23.18 -10.05
C ARG A 224 3.44 -24.33 -10.61
N GLY A 225 4.72 -24.38 -10.26
CA GLY A 225 5.64 -25.44 -10.69
C GLY A 225 5.29 -26.82 -10.10
N THR A 226 4.90 -26.87 -8.82
CA THR A 226 4.50 -28.10 -8.13
C THR A 226 3.17 -28.65 -8.66
N ALA A 227 2.18 -27.78 -8.90
CA ALA A 227 0.91 -28.18 -9.52
C ALA A 227 1.14 -28.87 -10.88
N LYS A 228 2.03 -28.33 -11.72
CA LYS A 228 2.34 -28.89 -13.05
C LYS A 228 3.03 -30.26 -12.98
N ARG A 229 3.82 -30.54 -11.94
CA ARG A 229 4.48 -31.85 -11.76
C ARG A 229 3.49 -32.94 -11.34
N ASN A 230 2.54 -32.62 -10.46
CA ASN A 230 1.56 -33.60 -9.97
C ASN A 230 0.62 -34.07 -11.11
N THR A 231 0.17 -33.17 -11.99
CA THR A 231 -0.71 -33.54 -13.11
C THR A 231 -0.04 -34.40 -14.18
N LYS A 232 1.30 -34.37 -14.27
CA LYS A 232 2.05 -35.17 -15.25
C LYS A 232 2.37 -36.59 -14.74
N GLY A 233 2.30 -36.82 -13.42
CA GLY A 233 2.51 -38.14 -12.82
C GLY A 233 1.31 -39.07 -12.97
N ASP A 234 0.09 -38.53 -12.89
CA ASP A 234 -1.14 -39.35 -12.94
C ASP A 234 -1.50 -39.76 -14.38
N SER A 235 -1.34 -38.87 -15.37
CA SER A 235 -1.65 -39.21 -16.76
C SER A 235 -0.70 -40.25 -17.37
N ALA A 236 0.55 -40.32 -16.92
CA ALA A 236 1.52 -41.33 -17.39
C ALA A 236 1.25 -42.74 -16.83
N ARG A 237 0.55 -42.86 -15.69
CA ARG A 237 0.23 -44.15 -15.08
C ARG A 237 -1.05 -44.78 -15.63
N GLU A 238 -1.99 -43.97 -16.09
CA GLU A 238 -3.26 -44.43 -16.64
C GLU A 238 -3.14 -44.92 -18.10
N SER A 239 -2.19 -44.40 -18.88
CA SER A 239 -2.01 -44.81 -20.29
C SER A 239 -1.39 -46.20 -20.49
N LYS A 240 -0.84 -46.84 -19.46
CA LYS A 240 -0.21 -48.18 -19.57
C LYS A 240 -1.16 -49.36 -19.31
N LYS A 241 -2.41 -49.13 -18.90
CA LYS A 241 -3.37 -50.21 -18.57
C LYS A 241 -4.35 -50.58 -19.70
N LYS A 242 -4.26 -49.95 -20.89
CA LYS A 242 -5.20 -50.17 -22.01
C LYS A 242 -4.57 -50.77 -23.28
N ARG A 243 -3.54 -51.63 -23.15
CA ARG A 243 -2.97 -52.39 -24.27
C ARG A 243 -2.74 -53.85 -23.88
N ARG A 244 -3.82 -54.63 -23.71
CA ARG A 244 -3.89 -56.09 -23.92
C ARG A 244 -5.35 -56.48 -24.16
N ARG A 245 -5.58 -57.31 -25.19
CA ARG A 245 -6.84 -57.70 -25.89
C ARG A 245 -7.12 -56.86 -27.13
N ASP A 246 -7.26 -57.40 -28.34
CA ASP A 246 -7.19 -58.77 -28.86
C ASP A 246 -6.71 -58.65 -30.33
N ASP A 247 -5.85 -59.55 -30.77
CA ASP A 247 -5.64 -59.88 -32.19
C ASP A 247 -6.63 -61.00 -32.53
N GLU A 248 -7.26 -60.92 -33.71
CA GLU A 248 -7.51 -62.01 -34.68
C GLU A 248 -8.19 -61.37 -35.93
N GLU A 249 -7.95 -62.00 -37.07
CA GLU A 249 -7.83 -61.45 -38.44
C GLU A 249 -9.14 -61.06 -39.15
N GLU A 250 -9.06 -60.24 -40.21
CA GLU A 250 -9.42 -60.64 -41.61
C GLU A 250 -9.44 -59.45 -42.62
N LEU A 251 -8.48 -59.53 -43.54
CA LEU A 251 -8.34 -59.12 -44.96
C LEU A 251 -9.25 -58.06 -45.67
N VAL A 252 -8.59 -56.94 -46.06
CA VAL A 252 -8.43 -56.34 -47.44
C VAL A 252 -9.60 -55.56 -48.14
N PRO A 253 -9.30 -54.50 -48.94
CA PRO A 253 -10.14 -53.34 -49.33
C PRO A 253 -10.58 -53.40 -50.84
N PRO A 254 -10.84 -52.32 -51.66
CA PRO A 254 -10.85 -50.84 -51.47
C PRO A 254 -11.99 -50.07 -52.19
N ALA A 255 -12.04 -48.73 -52.02
CA ALA A 255 -12.07 -47.72 -53.10
C ALA A 255 -12.61 -46.32 -52.67
N SER A 256 -11.76 -45.31 -52.88
CA SER A 256 -12.01 -44.08 -53.67
C SER A 256 -13.11 -43.07 -53.33
N GLN A 257 -12.69 -41.79 -53.36
CA GLN A 257 -13.45 -40.58 -53.74
C GLN A 257 -14.48 -40.07 -52.70
N SER A 258 -14.79 -38.79 -52.54
CA SER A 258 -14.53 -37.60 -53.35
C SER A 258 -14.76 -36.32 -52.53
N GLN A 259 -14.42 -35.22 -53.17
CA GLN A 259 -14.44 -33.82 -52.77
C GLN A 259 -15.81 -33.26 -52.35
N SER A 260 -15.78 -32.03 -51.79
CA SER A 260 -16.67 -30.88 -52.10
C SER A 260 -17.28 -30.22 -50.85
N LYS A 261 -16.79 -29.05 -50.43
CA LYS A 261 -17.42 -27.72 -50.65
C LYS A 261 -18.94 -27.69 -50.43
N ARG A 262 -19.42 -26.88 -49.47
CA ARG A 262 -20.08 -25.57 -49.71
C ARG A 262 -20.70 -24.97 -48.44
N SER A 263 -20.62 -23.63 -48.36
CA SER A 263 -21.73 -22.70 -48.05
C SER A 263 -22.30 -22.67 -46.61
N ARG A 264 -22.75 -21.56 -46.01
CA ARG A 264 -22.74 -20.10 -46.22
C ARG A 264 -23.72 -19.59 -45.14
N ARG A 265 -23.41 -18.44 -44.51
CA ARG A 265 -24.34 -17.40 -44.03
C ARG A 265 -25.41 -17.68 -42.95
N GLY A 266 -25.54 -16.65 -42.11
CA GLY A 266 -26.80 -16.19 -41.51
C GLY A 266 -26.97 -16.68 -40.08
N GLY A 267 -26.96 -15.87 -39.03
CA GLY A 267 -27.31 -14.46 -38.93
C GLY A 267 -28.73 -14.31 -38.40
N VAL A 268 -28.81 -13.73 -37.20
CA VAL A 268 -29.98 -13.09 -36.55
C VAL A 268 -30.97 -14.02 -35.85
N GLY A 269 -31.22 -13.73 -34.56
CA GLY A 269 -32.54 -13.93 -33.98
C GLY A 269 -32.63 -14.25 -32.50
N SER A 270 -32.78 -13.20 -31.69
CA SER A 270 -33.76 -13.09 -30.58
C SER A 270 -33.55 -13.84 -29.25
N GLU A 271 -33.22 -13.05 -28.23
CA GLU A 271 -33.98 -12.83 -26.98
C GLU A 271 -35.03 -13.89 -26.58
N ASN A 272 -34.90 -14.48 -25.38
CA ASN A 272 -35.64 -14.04 -24.18
C ASN A 272 -35.46 -14.96 -22.96
N ALA A 273 -35.60 -14.31 -21.80
CA ALA A 273 -36.20 -14.81 -20.55
C ALA A 273 -35.46 -15.87 -19.69
N ALA A 274 -34.92 -15.34 -18.59
CA ALA A 274 -35.38 -15.57 -17.22
C ALA A 274 -35.35 -16.97 -16.58
N SER A 275 -34.88 -16.92 -15.32
CA SER A 275 -35.20 -17.79 -14.18
C SER A 275 -34.26 -18.96 -13.91
N GLY A 276 -33.80 -19.03 -12.65
CA GLY A 276 -33.28 -20.27 -12.08
C GLY A 276 -32.19 -20.07 -11.05
N ALA A 277 -32.60 -19.82 -9.80
CA ALA A 277 -31.73 -19.82 -8.63
C ALA A 277 -31.11 -21.21 -8.36
N THR A 278 -29.89 -21.23 -7.81
CA THR A 278 -29.38 -22.16 -6.76
C THR A 278 -27.96 -21.71 -6.42
N ARG A 279 -27.75 -21.11 -5.25
CA ARG A 279 -27.10 -21.74 -4.08
C ARG A 279 -25.89 -22.59 -4.46
N ASP A 280 -24.70 -22.06 -4.22
CA ASP A 280 -23.65 -22.78 -3.50
C ASP A 280 -22.60 -21.81 -2.92
N GLY A 281 -22.35 -21.98 -1.62
CA GLY A 281 -21.52 -21.08 -0.81
C GLY A 281 -20.02 -21.34 -0.97
N PRO A 282 -19.17 -20.33 -0.80
CA PRO A 282 -17.73 -20.54 -0.76
C PRO A 282 -17.26 -20.88 0.65
N HIS A 283 -16.71 -22.09 0.78
CA HIS A 283 -15.85 -22.53 1.87
C HIS A 283 -14.72 -21.51 2.13
N THR A 284 -14.75 -20.87 3.30
CA THR A 284 -13.62 -20.11 3.82
C THR A 284 -12.58 -21.06 4.40
N ARG A 285 -11.57 -21.41 3.59
CA ARG A 285 -10.37 -22.09 4.08
C ARG A 285 -9.53 -21.10 4.89
N SER A 286 -9.67 -21.20 6.20
CA SER A 286 -8.80 -20.58 7.20
C SER A 286 -7.35 -21.04 6.99
N LEU A 287 -6.46 -20.11 6.64
CA LEU A 287 -5.02 -20.32 6.67
C LEU A 287 -4.54 -20.26 8.12
N ARG A 288 -4.31 -21.44 8.70
CA ARG A 288 -3.60 -21.63 9.97
C ARG A 288 -2.26 -20.88 9.93
N ARG A 289 -2.10 -19.90 10.83
CA ARG A 289 -0.80 -19.35 11.20
C ARG A 289 -0.05 -20.42 12.00
N SER A 290 1.05 -20.93 11.44
CA SER A 290 2.00 -21.74 12.20
C SER A 290 2.76 -20.85 13.18
N ALA A 291 2.51 -21.07 14.47
CA ALA A 291 3.36 -20.60 15.55
C ALA A 291 4.71 -21.33 15.48
N ARG A 292 5.82 -20.58 15.41
CA ARG A 292 7.15 -21.14 15.70
C ARG A 292 7.44 -20.90 17.17
N LEU A 293 7.50 -22.00 17.91
CA LEU A 293 8.02 -22.09 19.27
C LEU A 293 9.51 -21.80 19.28
N ALA A 294 9.93 -21.03 20.28
CA ALA A 294 11.30 -20.83 20.68
C ALA A 294 11.86 -22.13 21.27
N ASN A 295 13.05 -22.54 20.83
CA ASN A 295 13.91 -23.49 21.53
C ASN A 295 15.23 -22.77 21.80
N LEU A 296 15.33 -22.13 22.97
CA LEU A 296 16.62 -21.89 23.63
C LEU A 296 16.71 -22.93 24.74
N ARG A 297 17.49 -23.98 24.46
CA ARG A 297 17.80 -25.04 25.41
C ARG A 297 19.18 -24.73 25.98
N ASN A 298 19.21 -24.57 27.29
CA ASN A 298 20.40 -24.45 28.13
C ASN A 298 21.27 -25.72 28.05
N GLY A 299 22.57 -25.53 28.26
CA GLY A 299 23.59 -26.55 28.52
C GLY A 299 24.96 -25.95 28.19
N VAL A 300 25.97 -25.89 29.06
CA VAL A 300 26.24 -26.42 30.41
C VAL A 300 27.11 -25.37 31.10
#